data_AF-A0A2N6DBA2-F1
#
_entry.id   AF-A0A2N6DBA2-F1
#
_cell.length_a   1.000
_cell.length_b   1.000
_cell.length_c   1.000
_cell.angle_alpha   90.00
_cell.angle_beta   90.00
_cell.angle_gamma   90.00
#
_symmetry.space_group_name_H-M   'P 1'
#
loop_
_entity.id
_entity.type
_entity.pdbx_description
1 polymer ?
#
loop_
_entity_poly.entity_id
_entity_poly.type
_entity_poly.pdbx_seq_one_letter_code
_entity_poly.pdbx_strand_id
1 'polypeptide(L)'
;MNNKTALYYILSGASYYQTMNREERAVMLRRQVDKEIEYFFEKRYVRREPWHERYFPILIAVFSMNLLARRIERKLFHSYSAYGDKYSKFAPATILALIEYNKHQDQFIVDVEPFVFIKDLVYEVNGKVNSYCCGKGCEVETETFVHSNTPIGIELEFSNKGHSAGNFFATGKDDELENFSKYHYYHLMKFMWRLGAYVDSDTPFKQFIRKGGFLEYTFTKPDVAFKPSEPLTSSPGLASRMVEESVRFTAVRPHSLHITFQLDERSKKLPKVSFIEILFLMMCTGHFVRDEAGVTETRLTEGNMKEWATIRDRRNVGGWVITIEFTHMRVNREFVDRKIYEPSMLLLLAYKNLFNFSDIDIYSIKLVKWAENPYVPEVDVDIMLEKVKAGLDVDVALPEGYKQEAIKQIRGLYNYNKELLIN
;
A
#
# COMPACT_ATOMS: atom_id res chain seq x y z
N MET A 1 -4.42 26.43 7.55
CA MET A 1 -3.06 26.63 7.03
C MET A 1 -3.15 27.76 6.01
N ASN A 2 -2.27 28.77 6.07
CA ASN A 2 -2.35 29.84 5.06
C ASN A 2 -1.99 29.32 3.65
N ASN A 3 -2.51 29.98 2.63
CA ASN A 3 -2.36 29.57 1.22
C ASN A 3 -0.90 29.47 0.78
N LYS A 4 -0.03 30.37 1.24
CA LYS A 4 1.41 30.33 0.92
C LYS A 4 2.08 29.05 1.44
N THR A 5 1.77 28.64 2.66
CA THR A 5 2.32 27.42 3.27
C THR A 5 1.78 26.19 2.55
N ALA A 6 0.48 26.15 2.24
CA ALA A 6 -0.13 25.06 1.48
C ALA A 6 0.51 24.90 0.10
N LEU A 7 0.73 26.02 -0.61
CA LEU A 7 1.40 26.04 -1.91
C LEU A 7 2.81 25.48 -1.85
N TYR A 8 3.63 25.99 -0.91
CA TYR A 8 5.00 25.51 -0.74
C TYR A 8 5.05 24.04 -0.36
N TYR A 9 4.11 23.60 0.48
CA TYR A 9 4.05 22.23 0.91
C TYR A 9 3.66 21.27 -0.23
N ILE A 10 2.57 21.56 -0.95
CA ILE A 10 2.09 20.72 -2.04
C ILE A 10 3.07 20.71 -3.20
N LEU A 11 3.52 21.88 -3.66
CA LEU A 11 4.35 21.97 -4.87
C LEU A 11 5.81 21.58 -4.61
N SER A 12 6.30 21.56 -3.37
CA SER A 12 7.61 20.97 -3.05
C SER A 12 7.56 19.46 -2.76
N GLY A 13 6.40 18.89 -2.45
CA GLY A 13 6.26 17.48 -2.09
C GLY A 13 7.20 17.06 -0.94
N ALA A 14 7.82 15.88 -1.03
CA ALA A 14 8.77 15.38 -0.03
C ALA A 14 9.98 16.32 0.21
N SER A 15 10.40 17.09 -0.79
CA SER A 15 11.52 18.04 -0.67
C SER A 15 11.23 19.15 0.34
N TYR A 16 9.95 19.42 0.64
CA TYR A 16 9.56 20.37 1.68
C TYR A 16 10.30 20.09 3.00
N TYR A 17 10.26 18.84 3.49
CA TYR A 17 10.89 18.46 4.76
C TYR A 17 12.41 18.46 4.71
N GLN A 18 13.01 18.19 3.55
CA GLN A 18 14.47 18.25 3.37
C GLN A 18 15.00 19.68 3.43
N THR A 19 14.15 20.64 3.05
CA THR A 19 14.49 22.06 2.98
C THR A 19 14.18 22.82 4.27
N MET A 20 13.22 22.37 5.08
CA MET A 20 12.76 23.09 6.29
C MET A 20 13.87 23.40 7.32
N ASN A 21 14.92 22.59 7.37
CA ASN A 21 16.04 22.73 8.31
C ASN A 21 17.22 23.54 7.75
N ARG A 22 17.10 24.11 6.54
CA ARG A 22 18.17 24.90 5.91
C ARG A 22 17.94 26.41 6.15
N GLU A 23 19.02 27.17 6.27
CA GLU A 23 18.96 28.63 6.45
C GLU A 23 18.24 29.32 5.29
N GLU A 24 18.52 28.91 4.05
CA GLU A 24 17.94 29.46 2.83
C GLU A 24 16.58 28.85 2.44
N ARG A 25 15.87 28.20 3.38
CA ARG A 25 14.66 27.42 3.09
C ARG A 25 13.60 28.18 2.28
N ALA A 26 13.40 29.46 2.56
CA ALA A 26 12.38 30.26 1.90
C ALA A 26 12.69 30.48 0.41
N VAL A 27 13.97 30.67 0.08
CA VAL A 27 14.46 30.86 -1.30
C VAL A 27 14.37 29.53 -2.05
N MET A 28 14.83 28.44 -1.43
CA MET A 28 14.80 27.11 -2.01
C MET A 28 13.37 26.61 -2.30
N LEU A 29 12.45 26.77 -1.35
CA LEU A 29 11.04 26.39 -1.53
C LEU A 29 10.38 27.22 -2.62
N ARG A 30 10.63 28.54 -2.64
CA ARG A 30 10.10 29.43 -3.69
C ARG A 30 10.57 28.97 -5.07
N ARG A 31 11.87 28.72 -5.24
CA ARG A 31 12.43 28.24 -6.51
C ARG A 31 11.82 26.91 -6.97
N GLN A 32 11.54 25.99 -6.04
CA GLN A 32 10.88 24.74 -6.38
C GLN A 32 9.43 24.95 -6.82
N VAL A 33 8.70 25.81 -6.12
CA VAL A 33 7.31 26.16 -6.42
C VAL A 33 7.20 26.86 -7.78
N ASP A 34 8.05 27.84 -8.05
CA ASP A 34 8.02 28.60 -9.30
C ASP A 34 8.27 27.68 -10.51
N LYS A 35 9.20 26.72 -10.39
CA LYS A 35 9.44 25.70 -11.43
C LYS A 35 8.21 24.83 -11.72
N GLU A 36 7.46 24.45 -10.69
CA GLU A 36 6.24 23.67 -10.90
C GLU A 36 5.13 24.50 -11.55
N ILE A 37 4.97 25.74 -11.11
CA ILE A 37 3.99 26.67 -11.70
C ILE A 37 4.34 26.89 -13.18
N GLU A 38 5.59 27.16 -13.49
CA GLU A 38 6.10 27.31 -14.86
C GLU A 38 5.87 26.06 -15.69
N TYR A 39 6.21 24.88 -15.18
CA TYR A 39 5.97 23.60 -15.87
C TYR A 39 4.49 23.44 -16.26
N PHE A 40 3.57 23.60 -15.30
CA PHE A 40 2.15 23.44 -15.58
C PHE A 40 1.64 24.56 -16.49
N PHE A 41 2.16 25.79 -16.38
CA PHE A 41 1.82 26.87 -17.29
C PHE A 41 2.23 26.57 -18.74
N GLU A 42 3.49 26.17 -18.96
CA GLU A 42 4.02 25.85 -20.29
C GLU A 42 3.37 24.61 -20.92
N LYS A 43 3.16 23.55 -20.14
CA LYS A 43 2.63 22.29 -20.68
C LYS A 43 1.15 22.34 -20.97
N ARG A 44 0.38 23.10 -20.19
CA ARG A 44 -1.08 23.09 -20.30
C ARG A 44 -1.62 24.38 -20.90
N TYR A 45 -1.21 25.53 -20.37
CA TYR A 45 -1.84 26.80 -20.75
C TYR A 45 -1.40 27.27 -22.13
N VAL A 46 -0.10 27.18 -22.45
CA VAL A 46 0.39 27.46 -23.81
C VAL A 46 -0.23 26.52 -24.84
N ARG A 47 -0.54 25.27 -24.45
CA ARG A 47 -1.16 24.26 -25.32
C ARG A 47 -2.69 24.32 -25.36
N ARG A 48 -3.32 25.12 -24.49
CA ARG A 48 -4.78 25.23 -24.31
C ARG A 48 -5.47 23.88 -24.01
N GLU A 49 -4.80 22.99 -23.27
CA GLU A 49 -5.35 21.69 -22.89
C GLU A 49 -6.05 21.79 -21.51
N PRO A 50 -7.32 21.37 -21.35
CA PRO A 50 -7.96 21.32 -20.03
C PRO A 50 -7.34 20.23 -19.12
N TRP A 51 -7.61 20.28 -17.81
CA TRP A 51 -7.26 19.14 -16.93
C TRP A 51 -7.97 17.89 -17.44
N HIS A 52 -7.26 16.75 -17.51
CA HIS A 52 -7.90 15.49 -17.86
C HIS A 52 -8.91 15.08 -16.80
N GLU A 53 -10.13 14.80 -17.22
CA GLU A 53 -11.29 14.57 -16.36
C GLU A 53 -11.07 13.53 -15.25
N ARG A 54 -10.27 12.49 -15.51
CA ARG A 54 -9.98 11.43 -14.53
C ARG A 54 -8.75 11.65 -13.66
N TYR A 55 -7.73 12.35 -14.16
CA TYR A 55 -6.53 12.66 -13.37
C TYR A 55 -6.75 13.81 -12.41
N PHE A 56 -7.69 14.70 -12.75
CA PHE A 56 -7.97 15.88 -11.96
C PHE A 56 -8.60 15.58 -10.59
N PRO A 57 -9.61 14.70 -10.47
CA PRO A 57 -10.07 14.22 -9.18
C PRO A 57 -8.98 13.55 -8.35
N ILE A 58 -8.07 12.79 -8.99
CA ILE A 58 -6.93 12.17 -8.30
C ILE A 58 -6.02 13.25 -7.69
N LEU A 59 -5.73 14.33 -8.42
CA LEU A 59 -4.95 15.45 -7.89
C LEU A 59 -5.64 16.13 -6.71
N ILE A 60 -6.95 16.40 -6.80
CA ILE A 60 -7.73 16.99 -5.71
C ILE A 60 -7.70 16.10 -4.47
N ALA A 61 -7.90 14.79 -4.64
CA ALA A 61 -7.84 13.81 -3.56
C ALA A 61 -6.46 13.78 -2.89
N VAL A 62 -5.40 13.70 -3.69
CA VAL A 62 -4.01 13.67 -3.21
C VAL A 62 -3.62 14.98 -2.51
N PHE A 63 -4.07 16.14 -3.02
CA PHE A 63 -3.82 17.43 -2.37
C PHE A 63 -4.55 17.53 -1.04
N SER A 64 -5.80 17.09 -0.99
CA SER A 64 -6.62 17.07 0.23
C SER A 64 -5.96 16.19 1.29
N MET A 65 -5.63 14.94 0.94
CA MET A 65 -4.94 13.99 1.82
C MET A 65 -3.60 14.54 2.33
N ASN A 66 -2.76 15.10 1.45
CA ASN A 66 -1.48 15.68 1.85
C ASN A 66 -1.65 16.84 2.85
N LEU A 67 -2.60 17.75 2.60
CA LEU A 67 -2.85 18.90 3.48
C LEU A 67 -3.45 18.48 4.84
N LEU A 68 -4.34 17.48 4.85
CA LEU A 68 -4.84 16.84 6.06
C LEU A 68 -3.68 16.23 6.85
N ALA A 69 -2.88 15.39 6.21
CA ALA A 69 -1.71 14.74 6.83
C ALA A 69 -0.77 15.78 7.43
N ARG A 70 -0.46 16.87 6.70
CA ARG A 70 0.43 17.93 7.20
C ARG A 70 -0.12 18.60 8.46
N ARG A 71 -1.43 18.79 8.56
CA ARG A 71 -2.10 19.35 9.75
C ARG A 71 -2.05 18.37 10.91
N ILE A 72 -2.36 17.10 10.65
CA ILE A 72 -2.31 16.01 11.62
C ILE A 72 -0.89 15.86 12.20
N GLU A 73 0.14 15.87 11.35
CA GLU A 73 1.55 15.81 11.79
C GLU A 73 1.93 16.89 12.80
N ARG A 74 1.43 18.13 12.64
CA ARG A 74 1.72 19.19 13.60
C ARG A 74 1.14 18.89 14.97
N LYS A 75 0.00 18.21 15.02
CA LYS A 75 -0.59 17.74 16.27
C LYS A 75 0.20 16.55 16.84
N LEU A 76 0.47 15.54 16.00
CA LEU A 76 1.22 14.35 16.40
C LEU A 76 2.63 14.67 16.89
N PHE A 77 3.31 15.66 16.31
CA PHE A 77 4.66 16.06 16.72
C PHE A 77 4.77 16.40 18.22
N HIS A 78 3.69 16.88 18.83
CA HIS A 78 3.67 17.23 20.26
C HIS A 78 3.19 16.07 21.15
N SER A 79 2.60 15.01 20.57
CA SER A 79 1.90 13.95 21.31
C SER A 79 2.49 12.55 21.10
N TYR A 80 3.30 12.34 20.06
CA TYR A 80 3.84 11.03 19.69
C TYR A 80 5.35 11.06 19.64
N SER A 81 5.98 10.62 20.74
CA SER A 81 7.40 10.21 20.78
C SER A 81 7.61 8.77 20.30
N ALA A 82 6.54 8.07 19.90
CA ALA A 82 6.47 6.61 19.95
C ALA A 82 6.99 5.86 18.71
N TYR A 83 7.20 6.52 17.57
CA TYR A 83 7.73 5.85 16.38
C TYR A 83 9.23 6.06 16.32
N GLY A 84 10.00 5.03 16.68
CA GLY A 84 11.46 5.07 16.54
C GLY A 84 11.87 5.37 15.09
N ASP A 85 13.03 6.00 14.92
CA ASP A 85 13.57 6.46 13.62
C ASP A 85 13.77 5.35 12.56
N LYS A 86 13.46 4.09 12.91
CA LYS A 86 13.57 2.91 12.05
C LYS A 86 12.38 2.69 11.10
N TYR A 87 11.25 3.39 11.29
CA TYR A 87 10.03 3.23 10.47
C TYR A 87 9.67 4.50 9.71
N SER A 88 8.75 4.38 8.75
CA SER A 88 8.23 5.53 8.00
C SER A 88 7.61 6.58 8.93
N LYS A 89 8.33 7.68 9.17
CA LYS A 89 7.88 8.81 10.01
C LYS A 89 6.59 9.50 9.53
N PHE A 90 6.21 9.25 8.29
CA PHE A 90 5.03 9.86 7.68
C PHE A 90 3.79 8.95 7.78
N ALA A 91 3.98 7.65 8.00
CA ALA A 91 2.90 6.67 7.99
C ALA A 91 1.76 7.00 8.96
N PRO A 92 2.00 7.41 10.23
CA PRO A 92 0.91 7.70 11.17
C PRO A 92 0.01 8.84 10.69
N ALA A 93 0.60 9.92 10.19
CA ALA A 93 -0.21 11.03 9.68
C ALA A 93 -0.87 10.73 8.34
N THR A 94 -0.22 9.91 7.49
CA THR A 94 -0.79 9.46 6.22
C THR A 94 -2.03 8.60 6.47
N ILE A 95 -1.98 7.61 7.39
CA ILE A 95 -3.15 6.75 7.64
C ILE A 95 -4.32 7.55 8.20
N LEU A 96 -4.08 8.43 9.17
CA LEU A 96 -5.13 9.27 9.74
C LEU A 96 -5.72 10.22 8.69
N ALA A 97 -4.91 10.76 7.79
CA ALA A 97 -5.40 11.58 6.70
C ALA A 97 -6.25 10.80 5.68
N LEU A 98 -5.88 9.54 5.40
CA LEU A 98 -6.68 8.67 4.54
C LEU A 98 -8.03 8.35 5.19
N ILE A 99 -8.06 8.01 6.48
CA ILE A 99 -9.29 7.77 7.24
C ILE A 99 -10.21 8.98 7.17
N GLU A 100 -9.69 10.16 7.50
CA GLU A 100 -10.45 11.41 7.51
C GLU A 100 -10.95 11.77 6.10
N TYR A 101 -10.11 11.60 5.08
CA TYR A 101 -10.52 11.84 3.70
C TYR A 101 -11.63 10.88 3.27
N ASN A 102 -11.47 9.58 3.49
CA ASN A 102 -12.41 8.55 3.07
C ASN A 102 -13.77 8.66 3.78
N LYS A 103 -13.77 9.06 5.05
CA LYS A 103 -15.00 9.26 5.84
C LYS A 103 -15.81 10.49 5.40
N HIS A 104 -15.14 11.48 4.79
CA HIS A 104 -15.70 12.81 4.52
C HIS A 104 -15.39 13.30 3.09
N GLN A 105 -15.35 12.40 2.12
CA GLN A 105 -14.99 12.71 0.73
C GLN A 105 -15.83 13.85 0.13
N ASP A 106 -17.11 13.92 0.49
CA ASP A 106 -18.07 14.94 0.10
C ASP A 106 -17.62 16.37 0.46
N GLN A 107 -16.92 16.52 1.59
CA GLN A 107 -16.43 17.82 2.07
C GLN A 107 -15.19 18.31 1.33
N PHE A 108 -14.51 17.41 0.61
CA PHE A 108 -13.31 17.70 -0.17
C PHE A 108 -13.59 17.83 -1.67
N ILE A 109 -14.86 17.78 -2.08
CA ILE A 109 -15.24 18.08 -3.47
C ILE A 109 -14.94 19.56 -3.76
N VAL A 110 -14.17 19.77 -4.81
CA VAL A 110 -13.79 21.09 -5.32
C VAL A 110 -14.43 21.24 -6.70
N ASP A 111 -15.36 22.18 -6.81
CA ASP A 111 -15.96 22.58 -8.09
C ASP A 111 -15.15 23.74 -8.65
N VAL A 112 -14.32 23.44 -9.64
CA VAL A 112 -13.40 24.39 -10.27
C VAL A 112 -13.38 24.19 -11.76
N GLU A 113 -13.19 25.28 -12.48
CA GLU A 113 -13.16 25.25 -13.93
C GLU A 113 -12.05 24.33 -14.47
N PRO A 114 -12.29 23.65 -15.61
CA PRO A 114 -11.30 22.79 -16.24
C PRO A 114 -10.00 23.48 -16.66
N PHE A 115 -9.89 24.81 -16.56
CA PHE A 115 -8.71 25.63 -16.88
C PHE A 115 -7.98 26.22 -15.66
N VAL A 116 -8.41 25.89 -14.43
CA VAL A 116 -7.83 26.44 -13.20
C VAL A 116 -6.30 26.25 -13.13
N PHE A 117 -5.58 27.32 -12.75
CA PHE A 117 -4.15 27.25 -12.53
C PHE A 117 -3.83 26.37 -11.32
N ILE A 118 -2.71 25.65 -11.38
CA ILE A 118 -2.31 24.75 -10.28
C ILE A 118 -2.22 25.46 -8.92
N LYS A 119 -1.80 26.73 -8.93
CA LYS A 119 -1.74 27.56 -7.73
C LYS A 119 -3.13 27.80 -7.13
N ASP A 120 -4.10 28.13 -7.97
CA ASP A 120 -5.46 28.44 -7.54
C ASP A 120 -6.18 27.15 -7.10
N LEU A 121 -5.94 26.04 -7.80
CA LEU A 121 -6.39 24.71 -7.36
C LEU A 121 -5.90 24.38 -5.95
N VAL A 122 -4.62 24.60 -5.65
CA VAL A 122 -4.09 24.38 -4.30
C VAL A 122 -4.79 25.27 -3.27
N TYR A 123 -5.15 26.50 -3.63
CA TYR A 123 -5.87 27.41 -2.74
C TYR A 123 -7.29 26.94 -2.47
N GLU A 124 -8.01 26.50 -3.49
CA GLU A 124 -9.36 25.96 -3.36
C GLU A 124 -9.39 24.69 -2.50
N VAL A 125 -8.50 23.74 -2.77
CA VAL A 125 -8.35 22.52 -1.95
C VAL A 125 -7.99 22.88 -0.51
N ASN A 126 -7.05 23.81 -0.30
CA ASN A 126 -6.70 24.28 1.04
C ASN A 126 -7.88 24.97 1.73
N GLY A 127 -8.73 25.68 1.01
CA GLY A 127 -9.98 26.25 1.49
C GLY A 127 -10.90 25.19 2.08
N LYS A 128 -11.16 24.11 1.33
CA LYS A 128 -11.95 22.96 1.78
C LYS A 128 -11.36 22.29 3.02
N VAL A 129 -10.05 21.97 3.01
CA VAL A 129 -9.35 21.38 4.16
C VAL A 129 -9.36 22.31 5.39
N ASN A 130 -9.25 23.62 5.18
CA ASN A 130 -9.36 24.60 6.26
C ASN A 130 -10.76 24.61 6.87
N SER A 131 -11.80 24.66 6.04
CA SER A 131 -13.20 24.63 6.47
C SER A 131 -13.49 23.36 7.27
N TYR A 132 -13.11 22.19 6.73
CA TYR A 132 -13.21 20.89 7.39
C TYR A 132 -12.60 20.90 8.80
N CYS A 133 -11.31 21.25 8.91
CA CYS A 133 -10.63 21.21 10.20
C CYS A 133 -11.10 22.31 11.19
N CYS A 134 -11.75 23.39 10.74
CA CYS A 134 -12.31 24.41 11.65
C CYS A 134 -13.66 23.96 12.22
N GLY A 135 -14.47 23.22 11.45
CA GLY A 135 -15.82 22.82 11.85
C GLY A 135 -15.89 21.63 12.81
N LYS A 136 -14.97 20.67 12.71
CA LYS A 136 -14.97 19.46 13.57
C LYS A 136 -13.82 19.39 14.56
N GLY A 137 -12.82 20.27 14.42
CA GLY A 137 -11.48 19.95 14.87
C GLY A 137 -10.99 18.72 14.09
N CYS A 138 -9.81 18.76 13.48
CA CYS A 138 -9.20 17.50 13.03
C CYS A 138 -8.78 16.69 14.28
N GLU A 139 -9.75 16.23 15.07
CA GLU A 139 -9.61 15.42 16.27
C GLU A 139 -9.19 14.05 15.80
N VAL A 140 -7.90 13.79 16.00
CA VAL A 140 -7.32 12.51 15.68
C VAL A 140 -7.74 11.60 16.82
N GLU A 141 -8.78 10.80 16.62
CA GLU A 141 -8.97 9.62 17.45
C GLU A 141 -7.71 8.78 17.30
N THR A 142 -6.95 8.68 18.39
CA THR A 142 -5.69 7.98 18.41
C THR A 142 -5.97 6.48 18.40
N GLU A 143 -5.91 5.86 17.23
CA GLU A 143 -5.93 4.39 17.13
C GLU A 143 -4.68 3.84 17.84
N THR A 144 -4.88 2.95 18.82
CA THR A 144 -3.79 2.23 19.48
C THR A 144 -3.46 0.98 18.67
N PHE A 145 -2.29 0.98 18.05
CA PHE A 145 -1.81 -0.14 17.24
C PHE A 145 -0.91 -1.07 18.06
N VAL A 146 -1.18 -2.38 18.00
CA VAL A 146 -0.32 -3.39 18.63
C VAL A 146 0.91 -3.61 17.75
N HIS A 147 2.10 -3.49 18.33
CA HIS A 147 3.37 -3.64 17.63
C HIS A 147 3.99 -5.02 17.87
N SER A 148 4.47 -5.64 16.80
CA SER A 148 5.32 -6.83 16.84
C SER A 148 6.80 -6.44 16.94
N ASN A 149 7.68 -7.42 17.18
CA ASN A 149 9.13 -7.22 17.08
C ASN A 149 9.64 -7.24 15.64
N THR A 150 8.80 -7.68 14.70
CA THR A 150 9.18 -7.85 13.29
C THR A 150 8.83 -6.61 12.47
N PRO A 151 9.80 -5.99 11.77
CA PRO A 151 9.51 -4.98 10.76
C PRO A 151 8.70 -5.53 9.58
N ILE A 152 7.70 -4.74 9.15
CA ILE A 152 6.75 -5.06 8.09
C ILE A 152 6.86 -4.00 6.99
N GLY A 153 7.02 -4.45 5.76
CA GLY A 153 6.82 -3.66 4.53
C GLY A 153 5.57 -4.11 3.81
N ILE A 154 4.91 -3.20 3.10
CA ILE A 154 3.78 -3.51 2.20
C ILE A 154 3.96 -2.78 0.88
N GLU A 155 3.56 -3.43 -0.20
CA GLU A 155 3.45 -2.82 -1.53
C GLU A 155 2.07 -3.20 -2.08
N LEU A 156 1.32 -2.20 -2.56
CA LEU A 156 0.01 -2.43 -3.19
C LEU A 156 0.09 -2.05 -4.65
N GLU A 157 -0.43 -2.90 -5.52
CA GLU A 157 -0.61 -2.59 -6.93
C GLU A 157 -2.07 -2.31 -7.25
N PHE A 158 -2.30 -1.35 -8.14
CA PHE A 158 -3.61 -0.99 -8.68
C PHE A 158 -3.55 -0.95 -10.20
N SER A 159 -4.55 -1.55 -10.85
CA SER A 159 -4.74 -1.47 -12.30
C SER A 159 -6.15 -1.82 -12.73
N ASN A 160 -6.71 -1.01 -13.64
CA ASN A 160 -7.97 -1.32 -14.31
C ASN A 160 -7.83 -2.45 -15.35
N LYS A 161 -6.60 -2.75 -15.77
CA LYS A 161 -6.25 -3.79 -16.76
C LYS A 161 -5.84 -5.11 -16.16
N GLY A 162 -5.82 -5.21 -14.82
CA GLY A 162 -5.29 -6.38 -14.12
C GLY A 162 -3.87 -6.72 -14.58
N HIS A 163 -3.58 -8.01 -14.78
CA HIS A 163 -2.27 -8.47 -15.25
C HIS A 163 -1.78 -7.77 -16.53
N SER A 164 -2.70 -7.40 -17.44
CA SER A 164 -2.33 -6.78 -18.71
C SER A 164 -1.66 -5.41 -18.54
N ALA A 165 -1.69 -4.80 -17.35
CA ALA A 165 -1.03 -3.51 -17.10
C ALA A 165 0.49 -3.54 -17.35
N GLY A 166 1.14 -4.68 -17.06
CA GLY A 166 2.58 -4.86 -17.27
C GLY A 166 2.99 -4.95 -18.75
N ASN A 167 2.04 -5.21 -19.65
CA ASN A 167 2.30 -5.44 -21.06
C ASN A 167 2.53 -4.13 -21.84
N PHE A 168 3.60 -4.09 -22.64
CA PHE A 168 4.07 -2.90 -23.37
C PHE A 168 3.08 -2.29 -24.38
N PHE A 169 2.09 -3.05 -24.83
CA PHE A 169 1.07 -2.62 -25.80
C PHE A 169 -0.35 -2.76 -25.26
N ALA A 170 -0.53 -2.74 -23.94
CA ALA A 170 -1.84 -2.79 -23.32
C ALA A 170 -2.65 -1.53 -23.63
N THR A 171 -3.20 -1.48 -24.85
CA THR A 171 -4.18 -0.51 -25.31
C THR A 171 -5.54 -1.14 -25.06
N GLY A 172 -6.34 -0.49 -24.23
CA GLY A 172 -7.70 -0.93 -23.94
C GLY A 172 -8.58 0.29 -24.01
N LYS A 173 -9.67 0.22 -24.78
CA LYS A 173 -10.68 1.27 -24.87
C LYS A 173 -11.39 1.50 -23.53
N ASP A 174 -11.30 0.55 -22.61
CA ASP A 174 -12.06 0.49 -21.35
C ASP A 174 -11.26 0.91 -20.11
N ASP A 175 -10.08 1.51 -20.29
CA ASP A 175 -9.27 2.04 -19.20
C ASP A 175 -9.15 3.56 -19.31
N GLU A 176 -10.01 4.26 -18.57
CA GLU A 176 -10.14 5.72 -18.60
C GLU A 176 -8.86 6.46 -18.15
N LEU A 177 -7.94 5.75 -17.48
CA LEU A 177 -6.63 6.29 -17.09
C LEU A 177 -5.52 5.90 -18.08
N GLU A 178 -5.86 5.24 -19.19
CA GLU A 178 -4.94 4.86 -20.26
C GLU A 178 -3.67 4.15 -19.75
N ASN A 179 -3.83 3.17 -18.86
CA ASN A 179 -2.77 2.46 -18.14
C ASN A 179 -1.83 3.40 -17.38
N PHE A 180 -2.36 4.47 -16.79
CA PHE A 180 -1.56 5.53 -16.19
C PHE A 180 -0.57 6.23 -17.16
N SER A 181 -0.79 6.21 -18.48
CA SER A 181 0.11 6.82 -19.47
C SER A 181 0.43 8.30 -19.21
N LYS A 182 -0.52 9.02 -18.57
CA LYS A 182 -0.37 10.45 -18.27
C LYS A 182 0.17 10.74 -16.86
N TYR A 183 0.57 9.73 -16.09
CA TYR A 183 1.07 9.87 -14.71
C TYR A 183 2.16 10.94 -14.56
N HIS A 184 3.10 10.99 -15.51
CA HIS A 184 4.19 11.96 -15.51
C HIS A 184 3.76 13.37 -15.93
N TYR A 185 2.71 13.56 -16.72
CA TYR A 185 2.23 14.91 -17.08
C TYR A 185 1.61 15.64 -15.89
N TYR A 186 1.08 14.88 -14.94
CA TYR A 186 0.47 15.39 -13.72
C TYR A 186 1.44 15.44 -12.54
N HIS A 187 2.73 15.13 -12.76
CA HIS A 187 3.74 15.01 -11.71
C HIS A 187 3.25 14.18 -10.51
N LEU A 188 2.45 13.14 -10.75
CA LEU A 188 1.80 12.37 -9.68
C LEU A 188 2.82 11.73 -8.73
N MET A 189 3.98 11.31 -9.22
CA MET A 189 5.09 10.84 -8.38
C MET A 189 5.49 11.85 -7.31
N LYS A 190 5.47 13.15 -7.66
CA LYS A 190 5.81 14.23 -6.73
C LYS A 190 4.71 14.43 -5.69
N PHE A 191 3.45 14.38 -6.11
CA PHE A 191 2.31 14.68 -5.25
C PHE A 191 1.88 13.49 -4.39
N MET A 192 2.04 12.27 -4.89
CA MET A 192 1.70 11.02 -4.22
C MET A 192 2.86 10.45 -3.38
N TRP A 193 3.86 11.28 -3.06
CA TRP A 193 5.07 10.88 -2.34
C TRP A 193 4.80 10.25 -0.96
N ARG A 194 3.70 10.61 -0.29
CA ARG A 194 3.29 10.00 0.99
C ARG A 194 2.89 8.53 0.87
N LEU A 195 2.38 8.16 -0.30
CA LEU A 195 2.01 6.79 -0.64
C LEU A 195 3.22 6.03 -1.21
N GLY A 196 4.37 6.70 -1.38
CA GLY A 196 5.53 6.14 -2.07
C GLY A 196 5.23 5.80 -3.53
N ALA A 197 4.28 6.52 -4.15
CA ALA A 197 3.66 6.03 -5.38
C ALA A 197 4.54 6.17 -6.62
N TYR A 198 4.55 5.13 -7.45
CA TYR A 198 5.14 5.14 -8.79
C TYR A 198 4.34 4.24 -9.73
N VAL A 199 4.71 4.27 -11.01
CA VAL A 199 4.15 3.37 -12.02
C VAL A 199 5.16 2.29 -12.31
N ASP A 200 4.83 1.04 -12.01
CA ASP A 200 5.67 -0.12 -12.32
C ASP A 200 5.28 -0.77 -13.65
N SER A 201 6.28 -1.22 -14.40
CA SER A 201 6.10 -1.98 -15.64
C SER A 201 7.21 -3.04 -15.79
N ASP A 202 6.94 -4.11 -16.52
CA ASP A 202 7.89 -5.22 -16.70
C ASP A 202 9.11 -4.88 -17.60
N THR A 203 9.22 -3.64 -18.10
CA THR A 203 10.25 -3.29 -19.09
C THR A 203 11.40 -2.47 -18.49
N PRO A 204 12.67 -2.73 -18.82
CA PRO A 204 13.83 -2.03 -18.24
C PRO A 204 13.91 -0.52 -18.57
N PHE A 205 13.08 -0.01 -19.50
CA PHE A 205 13.02 1.41 -19.88
C PHE A 205 11.88 2.18 -19.17
N LYS A 206 11.56 1.77 -17.93
CA LYS A 206 10.40 2.21 -17.09
C LYS A 206 10.13 3.72 -17.03
N GLN A 207 11.15 4.56 -17.24
CA GLN A 207 11.09 6.01 -16.95
C GLN A 207 11.04 6.89 -18.20
N PHE A 208 11.36 6.33 -19.38
CA PHE A 208 11.53 7.11 -20.61
C PHE A 208 10.42 6.87 -21.63
N ILE A 209 9.72 5.74 -21.51
CA ILE A 209 8.67 5.35 -22.44
C ILE A 209 7.33 5.63 -21.76
N ARG A 210 6.56 6.56 -22.34
CA ARG A 210 5.25 7.07 -21.86
C ARG A 210 4.14 6.00 -21.95
N LYS A 211 4.39 4.82 -21.44
CA LYS A 211 3.52 3.65 -21.50
C LYS A 211 3.45 3.16 -20.07
N GLY A 212 2.35 3.48 -19.38
CA GLY A 212 2.28 3.27 -17.94
C GLY A 212 2.12 1.79 -17.57
N GLY A 213 1.51 1.52 -16.42
CA GLY A 213 1.55 0.21 -15.80
C GLY A 213 0.78 0.20 -14.48
N PHE A 214 1.20 -0.65 -13.54
CA PHE A 214 0.58 -0.71 -12.22
C PHE A 214 0.88 0.57 -11.46
N LEU A 215 -0.15 1.24 -10.94
CA LEU A 215 0.07 2.25 -9.91
C LEU A 215 0.40 1.52 -8.62
N GLU A 216 1.59 1.74 -8.10
CA GLU A 216 2.10 1.02 -6.94
C GLU A 216 2.26 1.95 -5.74
N TYR A 217 1.82 1.53 -4.55
CA TYR A 217 2.00 2.24 -3.28
C TYR A 217 2.90 1.44 -2.35
N THR A 218 3.98 2.07 -1.89
CA THR A 218 4.98 1.46 -1.00
C THR A 218 5.04 2.10 0.39
N PHE A 219 4.41 3.28 0.57
CA PHE A 219 4.38 4.14 1.79
C PHE A 219 5.74 4.49 2.40
N THR A 220 6.79 4.12 1.71
CA THR A 220 8.19 4.25 2.09
C THR A 220 8.89 4.87 0.88
N LYS A 221 10.18 5.16 0.99
CA LYS A 221 10.90 5.60 -0.21
C LYS A 221 11.04 4.37 -1.12
N PRO A 222 10.64 4.48 -2.40
CA PRO A 222 10.78 3.36 -3.33
C PRO A 222 12.25 2.92 -3.38
N ASP A 223 12.42 1.61 -3.50
CA ASP A 223 13.72 0.94 -3.58
C ASP A 223 14.40 1.33 -4.91
N VAL A 224 15.04 2.50 -4.90
CA VAL A 224 15.94 2.90 -5.97
C VAL A 224 17.26 2.19 -5.70
N ALA A 225 17.77 1.45 -6.68
CA ALA A 225 19.03 0.71 -6.58
C ALA A 225 20.08 1.46 -5.72
N PHE A 226 20.58 0.75 -4.69
CA PHE A 226 21.57 1.22 -3.71
C PHE A 226 21.08 2.24 -2.67
N LYS A 227 19.79 2.61 -2.63
CA LYS A 227 19.22 3.44 -1.55
C LYS A 227 18.60 2.56 -0.46
N PRO A 228 18.73 2.94 0.82
CA PRO A 228 18.06 2.23 1.90
C PRO A 228 16.54 2.26 1.74
N SER A 229 15.88 1.10 1.85
CA SER A 229 14.44 1.02 2.11
C SER A 229 14.20 1.02 3.62
N GLU A 230 13.10 1.64 4.04
CA GLU A 230 12.67 1.68 5.44
C GLU A 230 11.41 0.82 5.55
N PRO A 231 11.27 -0.06 6.57
CA PRO A 231 10.02 -0.74 6.82
C PRO A 231 8.91 0.26 7.12
N LEU A 232 7.68 -0.07 6.74
CA LEU A 232 6.52 0.78 7.02
C LEU A 232 6.27 0.90 8.52
N THR A 233 6.21 -0.24 9.21
CA THR A 233 5.83 -0.35 10.63
C THR A 233 6.30 -1.68 11.20
N SER A 234 6.00 -1.96 12.46
CA SER A 234 5.98 -3.33 13.00
C SER A 234 4.59 -3.76 13.48
N SER A 235 3.58 -2.91 13.31
CA SER A 235 2.20 -3.24 13.68
C SER A 235 1.43 -3.82 12.49
N PRO A 236 0.96 -5.08 12.59
CA PRO A 236 0.04 -5.66 11.59
C PRO A 236 -1.27 -4.86 11.46
N GLY A 237 -1.80 -4.34 12.56
CA GLY A 237 -2.99 -3.48 12.56
C GLY A 237 -2.78 -2.18 11.79
N LEU A 238 -1.63 -1.50 11.98
CA LEU A 238 -1.33 -0.29 11.20
C LEU A 238 -1.15 -0.61 9.71
N ALA A 239 -0.41 -1.67 9.39
CA ALA A 239 -0.16 -2.08 8.01
C ALA A 239 -1.45 -2.47 7.29
N SER A 240 -2.33 -3.25 7.93
CA SER A 240 -3.63 -3.63 7.37
C SER A 240 -4.55 -2.43 7.20
N ARG A 241 -4.64 -1.54 8.19
CA ARG A 241 -5.40 -0.28 8.07
C ARG A 241 -4.90 0.57 6.90
N MET A 242 -3.58 0.63 6.71
CA MET A 242 -2.99 1.32 5.55
C MET A 242 -3.40 0.70 4.22
N VAL A 243 -3.47 -0.63 4.13
CA VAL A 243 -4.01 -1.32 2.94
C VAL A 243 -5.47 -0.93 2.72
N GLU A 244 -6.31 -1.09 3.73
CA GLU A 244 -7.76 -0.85 3.65
C GLU A 244 -8.09 0.57 3.21
N GLU A 245 -7.48 1.56 3.85
CA GLU A 245 -7.76 2.97 3.58
C GLU A 245 -7.18 3.42 2.24
N SER A 246 -6.11 2.78 1.78
CA SER A 246 -5.59 3.00 0.43
C SER A 246 -6.51 2.42 -0.65
N VAL A 247 -7.14 1.27 -0.41
CA VAL A 247 -8.14 0.70 -1.32
C VAL A 247 -9.37 1.59 -1.46
N ARG A 248 -9.80 2.21 -0.36
CA ARG A 248 -10.92 3.15 -0.35
C ARG A 248 -10.59 4.48 -1.00
N PHE A 249 -9.35 4.95 -0.83
CA PHE A 249 -8.85 6.20 -1.39
C PHE A 249 -8.64 6.14 -2.91
N THR A 250 -8.11 5.01 -3.40
CA THR A 250 -7.70 4.88 -4.80
C THR A 250 -8.88 4.60 -5.72
N ALA A 251 -9.09 5.47 -6.70
CA ALA A 251 -10.14 5.32 -7.71
C ALA A 251 -9.86 4.21 -8.75
N VAL A 252 -8.73 3.52 -8.65
CA VAL A 252 -8.31 2.43 -9.55
C VAL A 252 -8.58 1.09 -8.93
N ARG A 253 -8.94 0.11 -9.76
CA ARG A 253 -9.17 -1.26 -9.30
C ARG A 253 -7.93 -1.81 -8.58
N PRO A 254 -8.09 -2.33 -7.35
CA PRO A 254 -7.00 -2.96 -6.65
C PRO A 254 -6.57 -4.24 -7.36
N HIS A 255 -5.29 -4.60 -7.26
CA HIS A 255 -4.71 -5.73 -7.98
C HIS A 255 -4.03 -6.73 -7.04
N SER A 256 -2.89 -6.37 -6.46
CA SER A 256 -2.05 -7.30 -5.69
C SER A 256 -1.46 -6.64 -4.45
N LEU A 257 -1.19 -7.46 -3.43
CA LEU A 257 -0.58 -7.06 -2.17
C LEU A 257 0.71 -7.86 -1.98
N HIS A 258 1.82 -7.16 -1.83
CA HIS A 258 3.07 -7.76 -1.35
C HIS A 258 3.27 -7.40 0.12
N ILE A 259 3.63 -8.39 0.93
CA ILE A 259 3.90 -8.21 2.35
C ILE A 259 5.30 -8.73 2.62
N THR A 260 6.16 -7.85 3.13
CA THR A 260 7.54 -8.18 3.44
C THR A 260 7.76 -8.20 4.94
N PHE A 261 8.43 -9.24 5.44
CA PHE A 261 8.88 -9.33 6.82
C PHE A 261 10.40 -9.50 6.89
N GLN A 262 11.03 -8.88 7.88
CA GLN A 262 12.43 -9.15 8.17
C GLN A 262 12.62 -10.55 8.77
N LEU A 263 13.57 -11.31 8.24
CA LEU A 263 13.97 -12.62 8.75
C LEU A 263 15.08 -12.48 9.80
N ASP A 264 14.99 -13.31 10.84
CA ASP A 264 16.04 -13.46 11.83
C ASP A 264 17.07 -14.49 11.34
N GLU A 265 18.32 -14.42 11.81
CA GLU A 265 19.36 -15.39 11.43
C GLU A 265 18.96 -16.85 11.71
N ARG A 266 18.10 -17.06 12.71
CA ARG A 266 17.57 -18.38 13.09
C ARG A 266 16.63 -18.98 12.04
N SER A 267 16.06 -18.16 11.15
CA SER A 267 15.15 -18.62 10.08
C SER A 267 15.73 -19.73 9.22
N LYS A 268 17.05 -19.71 8.98
CA LYS A 268 17.75 -20.75 8.20
C LYS A 268 17.72 -22.13 8.86
N LYS A 269 17.51 -22.20 10.18
CA LYS A 269 17.46 -23.43 10.97
C LYS A 269 16.03 -23.95 11.19
N LEU A 270 15.02 -23.19 10.77
CA LEU A 270 13.63 -23.62 10.87
C LEU A 270 13.35 -24.76 9.89
N PRO A 271 12.37 -25.63 10.18
CA PRO A 271 11.94 -26.66 9.23
C PRO A 271 11.44 -26.03 7.93
N LYS A 272 11.65 -26.70 6.80
CA LYS A 272 11.05 -26.26 5.54
C LYS A 272 9.53 -26.36 5.62
N VAL A 273 8.83 -25.35 5.08
CA VAL A 273 7.36 -25.41 4.96
C VAL A 273 6.96 -26.56 4.03
N SER A 274 6.00 -27.37 4.45
CA SER A 274 5.46 -28.46 3.64
C SER A 274 4.33 -27.98 2.73
N PHE A 275 4.02 -28.74 1.69
CA PHE A 275 2.93 -28.39 0.77
C PHE A 275 1.57 -28.26 1.48
N ILE A 276 1.30 -29.09 2.49
CA ILE A 276 0.02 -29.05 3.21
C ILE A 276 -0.11 -27.77 4.05
N GLU A 277 1.00 -27.29 4.62
CA GLU A 277 1.06 -26.01 5.33
C GLU A 277 0.87 -24.83 4.38
N ILE A 278 1.38 -24.93 3.14
CA ILE A 278 1.12 -23.94 2.09
C ILE A 278 -0.37 -23.93 1.71
N LEU A 279 -1.00 -25.09 1.52
CA LEU A 279 -2.42 -25.14 1.19
C LEU A 279 -3.29 -24.53 2.30
N PHE A 280 -2.96 -24.78 3.59
CA PHE A 280 -3.66 -24.10 4.69
C PHE A 280 -3.49 -22.58 4.64
N LEU A 281 -2.28 -22.09 4.37
CA LEU A 281 -2.02 -20.67 4.21
C LEU A 281 -2.90 -20.09 3.09
N MET A 282 -2.91 -20.73 1.93
CA MET A 282 -3.68 -20.31 0.76
C MET A 282 -5.19 -20.38 1.01
N MET A 283 -5.67 -21.37 1.76
CA MET A 283 -7.06 -21.43 2.22
C MET A 283 -7.44 -20.25 3.13
N CYS A 284 -6.50 -19.64 3.85
CA CYS A 284 -6.80 -18.51 4.73
C CYS A 284 -6.66 -17.16 4.01
N THR A 285 -5.77 -17.05 3.02
CA THR A 285 -5.39 -15.75 2.42
C THR A 285 -5.71 -15.60 0.93
N GLY A 286 -6.05 -16.71 0.26
CA GLY A 286 -6.32 -16.77 -1.18
C GLY A 286 -7.65 -16.12 -1.58
N HIS A 287 -7.73 -15.69 -2.83
CA HIS A 287 -8.93 -15.08 -3.39
C HIS A 287 -9.64 -16.03 -4.35
N PHE A 288 -10.71 -16.63 -3.85
CA PHE A 288 -11.50 -17.62 -4.57
C PHE A 288 -12.71 -16.98 -5.24
N VAL A 289 -12.90 -17.30 -6.52
CA VAL A 289 -14.05 -16.83 -7.31
C VAL A 289 -14.76 -18.04 -7.91
N ARG A 290 -16.10 -18.03 -7.86
CA ARG A 290 -16.94 -19.01 -8.53
C ARG A 290 -17.41 -18.48 -9.88
N ASP A 291 -17.23 -19.29 -10.91
CA ASP A 291 -17.75 -19.08 -12.25
C ASP A 291 -18.47 -20.34 -12.78
N GLU A 292 -18.80 -20.37 -14.07
CA GLU A 292 -19.47 -21.51 -14.72
C GLU A 292 -18.60 -22.79 -14.75
N ALA A 293 -17.27 -22.65 -14.70
CA ALA A 293 -16.33 -23.77 -14.73
C ALA A 293 -16.02 -24.34 -13.34
N GLY A 294 -16.30 -23.59 -12.27
CA GLY A 294 -16.15 -24.03 -10.89
C GLY A 294 -15.65 -22.90 -10.00
N VAL A 295 -14.94 -23.26 -8.92
CA VAL A 295 -14.22 -22.29 -8.10
C VAL A 295 -12.77 -22.26 -8.55
N THR A 296 -12.14 -21.09 -8.58
CA THR A 296 -10.70 -20.94 -8.85
C THR A 296 -10.07 -19.99 -7.84
N GLU A 297 -8.79 -20.20 -7.50
CA GLU A 297 -8.00 -19.16 -6.81
C GLU A 297 -7.39 -18.25 -7.88
N THR A 298 -7.81 -16.99 -7.88
CA THR A 298 -7.58 -16.09 -9.01
C THR A 298 -6.17 -15.48 -9.06
N ARG A 299 -5.45 -15.36 -7.95
CA ARG A 299 -4.12 -14.73 -7.97
C ARG A 299 -3.08 -15.64 -8.61
N LEU A 300 -3.17 -16.94 -8.34
CA LEU A 300 -2.27 -17.95 -8.87
C LEU A 300 -2.60 -18.30 -10.33
N THR A 301 -3.88 -18.39 -10.68
CA THR A 301 -4.31 -18.77 -12.05
C THR A 301 -4.11 -17.66 -13.08
N GLU A 302 -4.11 -16.39 -12.68
CA GLU A 302 -3.83 -15.27 -13.60
C GLU A 302 -2.38 -15.20 -14.09
N GLY A 303 -1.46 -15.99 -13.51
CA GLY A 303 -0.06 -16.06 -13.93
C GLY A 303 0.72 -14.76 -13.73
N ASN A 304 0.18 -13.82 -12.95
CA ASN A 304 0.71 -12.47 -12.71
C ASN A 304 1.65 -12.41 -11.49
N MET A 305 2.13 -13.55 -11.03
CA MET A 305 2.99 -13.69 -9.86
C MET A 305 4.19 -14.56 -10.25
N LYS A 306 5.39 -14.02 -10.10
CA LYS A 306 6.63 -14.75 -10.43
C LYS A 306 6.90 -15.87 -9.42
N GLU A 307 6.74 -15.56 -8.14
CA GLU A 307 7.00 -16.45 -7.00
C GLU A 307 6.01 -16.04 -5.90
N TRP A 308 5.46 -17.00 -5.14
CA TRP A 308 4.45 -16.72 -4.10
C TRP A 308 5.06 -16.26 -2.78
N ALA A 309 6.29 -16.70 -2.50
CA ALA A 309 7.13 -16.11 -1.48
C ALA A 309 8.60 -16.12 -1.93
N THR A 310 9.32 -15.04 -1.62
CA THR A 310 10.70 -14.83 -2.08
C THR A 310 11.57 -14.34 -0.95
N ILE A 311 12.75 -14.93 -0.79
CA ILE A 311 13.77 -14.42 0.15
C ILE A 311 14.63 -13.38 -0.59
N ARG A 312 14.75 -12.18 -0.02
CA ARG A 312 15.51 -11.07 -0.62
C ARG A 312 16.47 -10.43 0.37
N ASP A 313 17.66 -10.09 -0.10
CA ASP A 313 18.58 -9.18 0.58
C ASP A 313 18.13 -7.73 0.33
N ARG A 314 17.88 -6.99 1.41
CA ARG A 314 17.45 -5.59 1.37
C ARG A 314 18.45 -4.74 2.14
N ARG A 315 18.69 -3.51 1.67
CA ARG A 315 19.52 -2.53 2.40
C ARG A 315 18.61 -1.60 3.20
N ASN A 316 18.80 -1.53 4.51
CA ASN A 316 18.16 -0.54 5.37
C ASN A 316 19.20 0.46 5.91
N VAL A 317 18.78 1.39 6.77
CA VAL A 317 19.68 2.40 7.38
C VAL A 317 20.79 1.75 8.22
N GLY A 318 20.53 0.59 8.83
CA GLY A 318 21.46 -0.14 9.69
C GLY A 318 22.36 -1.15 8.97
N GLY A 319 22.14 -1.43 7.68
CA GLY A 319 22.94 -2.40 6.92
C GLY A 319 22.10 -3.29 6.01
N TRP A 320 22.66 -4.45 5.64
CA TRP A 320 21.94 -5.46 4.88
C TRP A 320 21.11 -6.32 5.83
N VAL A 321 19.87 -6.60 5.44
CA VAL A 321 18.95 -7.49 6.14
C VAL A 321 18.34 -8.47 5.16
N ILE A 322 18.04 -9.67 5.65
CA ILE A 322 17.32 -10.69 4.89
C ILE A 322 15.83 -10.50 5.16
N THR A 323 15.03 -10.57 4.11
CA THR A 323 13.58 -10.45 4.17
C THR A 323 12.92 -11.61 3.47
N ILE A 324 11.68 -11.92 3.85
CA ILE A 324 10.75 -12.73 3.07
C ILE A 324 9.62 -11.85 2.59
N GLU A 325 9.31 -11.92 1.30
CA GLU A 325 8.21 -11.22 0.66
C GLU A 325 7.17 -12.24 0.20
N PHE A 326 5.92 -12.07 0.64
CA PHE A 326 4.76 -12.84 0.19
C PHE A 326 3.98 -12.02 -0.82
N THR A 327 3.66 -12.58 -1.99
CA THR A 327 3.07 -11.84 -3.14
C THR A 327 1.74 -12.41 -3.63
N HIS A 328 1.28 -13.50 -3.01
CA HIS A 328 0.08 -14.25 -3.40
C HIS A 328 -1.23 -13.61 -2.92
N MET A 329 -1.18 -12.55 -2.11
CA MET A 329 -2.39 -11.90 -1.64
C MET A 329 -2.95 -10.93 -2.67
N ARG A 330 -4.29 -10.91 -2.78
CA ARG A 330 -5.01 -9.88 -3.54
C ARG A 330 -5.25 -8.64 -2.69
N VAL A 331 -5.19 -7.50 -3.35
CA VAL A 331 -5.91 -6.32 -2.86
C VAL A 331 -7.34 -6.39 -3.43
N ASN A 332 -8.36 -6.41 -2.58
CA ASN A 332 -9.76 -6.50 -2.98
C ASN A 332 -10.63 -5.70 -1.98
N ARG A 333 -11.67 -5.01 -2.48
CA ARG A 333 -12.67 -4.31 -1.66
C ARG A 333 -13.45 -5.26 -0.74
N GLU A 334 -13.80 -6.46 -1.21
CA GLU A 334 -14.45 -7.48 -0.38
C GLU A 334 -13.56 -7.88 0.81
N PHE A 335 -12.25 -7.96 0.60
CA PHE A 335 -11.28 -8.27 1.66
C PHE A 335 -11.18 -7.14 2.69
N VAL A 336 -11.33 -5.89 2.25
CA VAL A 336 -11.43 -4.73 3.14
C VAL A 336 -12.69 -4.81 3.99
N ASP A 337 -13.85 -5.10 3.38
CA ASP A 337 -15.12 -5.18 4.09
C ASP A 337 -15.16 -6.33 5.11
N ARG A 338 -14.50 -7.44 4.77
CA ARG A 338 -14.34 -8.63 5.64
C ARG A 338 -13.16 -8.52 6.61
N LYS A 339 -12.37 -7.44 6.58
CA LYS A 339 -11.21 -7.20 7.45
C LYS A 339 -10.18 -8.34 7.42
N ILE A 340 -9.83 -8.82 6.23
CA ILE A 340 -8.99 -10.01 6.05
C ILE A 340 -7.49 -9.72 6.26
N TYR A 341 -7.05 -8.48 6.06
CA TYR A 341 -5.63 -8.16 5.98
C TYR A 341 -4.89 -8.32 7.30
N GLU A 342 -5.44 -7.86 8.42
CA GLU A 342 -4.79 -7.99 9.74
C GLU A 342 -4.57 -9.45 10.16
N PRO A 343 -5.60 -10.33 10.18
CA PRO A 343 -5.40 -11.75 10.51
C PRO A 343 -4.51 -12.47 9.50
N SER A 344 -4.54 -12.08 8.21
CA SER A 344 -3.62 -12.64 7.21
C SER A 344 -2.17 -12.24 7.45
N MET A 345 -1.90 -10.98 7.80
CA MET A 345 -0.55 -10.53 8.15
C MET A 345 -0.03 -11.24 9.40
N LEU A 346 -0.88 -11.49 10.39
CA LEU A 346 -0.53 -12.27 11.58
C LEU A 346 -0.25 -13.74 11.26
N LEU A 347 -1.04 -14.35 10.37
CA LEU A 347 -0.77 -15.69 9.87
C LEU A 347 0.60 -15.77 9.17
N LEU A 348 0.90 -14.82 8.29
CA LEU A 348 2.20 -14.75 7.60
C LEU A 348 3.36 -14.51 8.57
N LEU A 349 3.17 -13.68 9.59
CA LEU A 349 4.15 -13.47 10.67
C LEU A 349 4.40 -14.78 11.45
N ALA A 350 3.35 -15.53 11.79
CA ALA A 350 3.49 -16.83 12.42
C ALA A 350 4.29 -17.80 11.54
N TYR A 351 3.95 -17.86 10.25
CA TYR A 351 4.62 -18.71 9.27
C TYR A 351 6.11 -18.36 9.12
N LYS A 352 6.46 -17.06 9.06
CA LYS A 352 7.84 -16.56 9.08
C LYS A 352 8.63 -17.11 10.27
N ASN A 353 7.99 -17.22 11.43
CA ASN A 353 8.63 -17.64 12.67
C ASN A 353 8.76 -19.16 12.79
N LEU A 354 7.95 -19.92 12.05
CA LEU A 354 7.89 -21.39 12.14
C LEU A 354 8.68 -22.09 11.05
N PHE A 355 8.77 -21.48 9.86
CA PHE A 355 9.26 -22.16 8.68
C PHE A 355 10.39 -21.43 7.98
N ASN A 356 11.24 -22.23 7.35
CA ASN A 356 12.19 -21.79 6.34
C ASN A 356 11.53 -21.88 4.96
N PHE A 357 11.61 -20.79 4.20
CA PHE A 357 11.06 -20.67 2.85
C PHE A 357 12.14 -20.81 1.75
N SER A 358 13.30 -21.36 2.06
CA SER A 358 14.27 -21.77 1.04
C SER A 358 13.70 -22.90 0.17
N ASP A 359 13.90 -22.82 -1.15
CA ASP A 359 13.52 -23.83 -2.15
C ASP A 359 12.00 -24.09 -2.27
N ILE A 360 11.16 -23.10 -1.97
CA ILE A 360 9.70 -23.27 -2.03
C ILE A 360 9.14 -23.33 -3.45
N ASP A 361 9.94 -22.95 -4.45
CA ASP A 361 9.54 -22.97 -5.87
C ASP A 361 9.23 -24.37 -6.39
N ILE A 362 9.70 -25.41 -5.69
CA ILE A 362 9.34 -26.80 -5.96
C ILE A 362 7.83 -27.05 -5.92
N TYR A 363 7.10 -26.19 -5.21
CA TYR A 363 5.65 -26.28 -5.07
C TYR A 363 4.89 -25.41 -6.07
N SER A 364 5.53 -24.50 -6.81
CA SER A 364 4.84 -23.51 -7.66
C SER A 364 3.93 -24.17 -8.70
N ILE A 365 4.42 -25.18 -9.44
CA ILE A 365 3.59 -25.91 -10.42
C ILE A 365 2.41 -26.62 -9.75
N LYS A 366 2.65 -27.24 -8.59
CA LYS A 366 1.60 -27.96 -7.85
C LYS A 366 0.55 -27.00 -7.29
N LEU A 367 0.98 -25.82 -6.89
CA LEU A 367 0.13 -24.78 -6.33
C LEU A 367 -0.76 -24.14 -7.41
N VAL A 368 -0.21 -23.85 -8.60
CA VAL A 368 -1.00 -23.38 -9.75
C VAL A 368 -2.07 -24.41 -10.15
N LYS A 369 -1.70 -25.70 -10.23
CA LYS A 369 -2.67 -26.77 -10.51
C LYS A 369 -3.76 -26.89 -9.45
N TRP A 370 -3.42 -26.67 -8.18
CA TRP A 370 -4.43 -26.60 -7.12
C TRP A 370 -5.32 -25.36 -7.29
N ALA A 371 -4.77 -24.21 -7.66
CA ALA A 371 -5.55 -22.98 -7.85
C ALA A 371 -6.57 -23.05 -9.00
N GLU A 372 -6.28 -23.83 -10.04
CA GLU A 372 -7.21 -24.10 -11.16
C GLU A 372 -8.44 -24.91 -10.74
N ASN A 373 -8.31 -25.77 -9.73
CA ASN A 373 -9.40 -26.57 -9.17
C ASN A 373 -9.15 -26.80 -7.67
N PRO A 374 -9.38 -25.78 -6.84
CA PRO A 374 -9.01 -25.79 -5.44
C PRO A 374 -9.87 -26.78 -4.66
N TYR A 375 -9.20 -27.63 -3.89
CA TYR A 375 -9.83 -28.54 -2.93
C TYR A 375 -9.46 -28.13 -1.51
N VAL A 376 -10.34 -28.47 -0.57
CA VAL A 376 -10.10 -28.32 0.86
C VAL A 376 -8.99 -29.30 1.27
N PRO A 377 -7.85 -28.83 1.79
CA PRO A 377 -6.76 -29.72 2.18
C PRO A 377 -7.19 -30.61 3.35
N GLU A 378 -6.74 -31.87 3.33
CA GLU A 378 -6.92 -32.83 4.42
C GLU A 378 -6.02 -32.45 5.61
N VAL A 379 -6.43 -31.41 6.34
CA VAL A 379 -5.77 -30.93 7.55
C VAL A 379 -6.72 -30.96 8.73
N ASP A 380 -6.16 -31.26 9.89
CA ASP A 380 -6.78 -30.90 11.15
C ASP A 380 -6.57 -29.39 11.39
N VAL A 381 -7.65 -28.63 11.29
CA VAL A 381 -7.62 -27.17 11.46
C VAL A 381 -7.19 -26.77 12.87
N ASP A 382 -7.49 -27.57 13.89
CA ASP A 382 -7.11 -27.27 15.27
C ASP A 382 -5.59 -27.39 15.43
N ILE A 383 -5.00 -28.46 14.89
CA ILE A 383 -3.54 -28.65 14.87
C ILE A 383 -2.85 -27.52 14.08
N MET A 384 -3.42 -27.10 12.94
CA MET A 384 -2.86 -26.00 12.16
C MET A 384 -2.92 -24.67 12.93
N LEU A 385 -4.01 -24.39 13.63
CA LEU A 385 -4.15 -23.18 14.44
C LEU A 385 -3.26 -23.20 15.69
N GLU A 386 -3.01 -24.37 16.29
CA GLU A 386 -2.01 -24.52 17.35
C GLU A 386 -0.59 -24.19 16.84
N LYS A 387 -0.23 -24.64 15.63
CA LYS A 387 1.02 -24.23 14.98
C LYS A 387 1.08 -22.72 14.79
N VAL A 388 0.02 -22.11 14.23
CA VAL A 388 -0.05 -20.64 14.05
C VAL A 388 0.14 -19.93 15.40
N LYS A 389 -0.51 -20.40 16.46
CA LYS A 389 -0.33 -19.84 17.80
C LYS A 389 1.12 -19.93 18.25
N ALA A 390 1.77 -21.09 18.09
CA ALA A 390 3.18 -21.27 18.42
C ALA A 390 4.08 -20.30 17.64
N GLY A 391 3.78 -20.02 16.37
CA GLY A 391 4.51 -19.03 15.57
C GLY A 391 4.30 -17.60 16.04
N LEU A 392 3.10 -17.24 16.48
CA LEU A 392 2.82 -15.94 17.11
C LEU A 392 3.48 -15.83 18.49
N ASP A 393 3.62 -16.93 19.23
CA ASP A 393 4.25 -16.96 20.56
C ASP A 393 5.76 -16.68 20.52
N VAL A 394 6.41 -16.87 19.36
CA VAL A 394 7.78 -16.42 19.13
C VAL A 394 7.89 -14.89 19.24
N ASP A 395 6.84 -14.14 18.84
CA ASP A 395 6.82 -12.68 18.95
C ASP A 395 6.24 -12.24 20.29
N VAL A 396 7.10 -12.16 21.30
CA VAL A 396 6.74 -11.82 22.69
C VAL A 396 6.17 -10.41 22.88
N ALA A 397 6.27 -9.53 21.87
CA ALA A 397 5.68 -8.20 21.94
C ALA A 397 4.16 -8.21 21.70
N LEU A 398 3.63 -9.27 21.08
CA LEU A 398 2.19 -9.40 20.84
C LEU A 398 1.47 -9.84 22.14
N PRO A 399 0.45 -9.09 22.62
CA PRO A 399 -0.34 -9.49 23.77
C PRO A 399 -1.13 -10.78 23.51
N GLU A 400 -1.30 -11.63 24.54
CA GLU A 400 -1.99 -12.92 24.39
C GLU A 400 -3.42 -12.76 23.86
N GLY A 401 -4.19 -11.78 24.37
CA GLY A 401 -5.56 -11.54 23.88
C GLY A 401 -5.62 -11.19 22.39
N TYR A 402 -4.61 -10.48 21.88
CA TYR A 402 -4.51 -10.14 20.45
C TYR A 402 -4.18 -11.36 19.60
N LYS A 403 -3.30 -12.26 20.09
CA LYS A 403 -3.01 -13.54 19.43
C LYS A 403 -4.25 -14.44 19.38
N GLN A 404 -5.00 -14.54 20.47
CA GLN A 404 -6.21 -15.37 20.54
C GLN A 404 -7.30 -14.89 19.58
N GLU A 405 -7.51 -13.58 19.50
CA GLU A 405 -8.44 -13.00 18.52
C GLU A 405 -7.97 -13.26 17.09
N ALA A 406 -6.67 -13.16 16.80
CA ALA A 406 -6.12 -13.51 15.50
C ALA A 406 -6.38 -14.97 15.12
N ILE A 407 -6.17 -15.92 16.03
CA ILE A 407 -6.47 -17.35 15.80
C ILE A 407 -7.95 -17.57 15.48
N LYS A 408 -8.85 -16.90 16.21
CA LYS A 408 -10.29 -16.97 15.96
C LYS A 408 -10.64 -16.41 14.56
N GLN A 409 -10.05 -15.29 14.17
CA GLN A 409 -10.27 -14.69 12.86
C GLN A 409 -9.72 -15.58 11.73
N ILE A 410 -8.51 -16.12 11.87
CA ILE A 410 -7.90 -17.04 10.90
C ILE A 410 -8.77 -18.30 10.71
N ARG A 411 -9.31 -18.86 11.80
CA ARG A 411 -10.31 -19.94 11.71
C ARG A 411 -11.52 -19.53 10.89
N GLY A 412 -12.03 -18.32 11.11
CA GLY A 412 -13.15 -17.76 10.34
C GLY A 412 -12.84 -17.67 8.84
N LEU A 413 -11.63 -17.23 8.48
CA LEU A 413 -11.18 -17.17 7.08
C LEU A 413 -11.14 -18.56 6.45
N TYR A 414 -10.53 -19.54 7.13
CA TYR A 414 -10.47 -20.92 6.67
C TYR A 414 -11.86 -21.51 6.46
N ASN A 415 -12.77 -21.35 7.44
CA ASN A 415 -14.12 -21.89 7.37
C ASN A 415 -14.93 -21.26 6.22
N TYR A 416 -14.83 -19.95 6.04
CA TYR A 416 -15.49 -19.26 4.93
C TYR A 416 -15.04 -19.82 3.57
N ASN A 417 -13.72 -19.94 3.35
CA ASN A 417 -13.21 -20.45 2.09
C ASN A 417 -13.50 -21.95 1.93
N LYS A 418 -13.50 -22.72 3.02
CA LYS A 418 -13.93 -24.13 3.00
C LYS A 418 -15.38 -24.28 2.55
N GLU A 419 -16.30 -23.47 3.09
CA GLU A 419 -17.71 -23.48 2.68
C GLU A 419 -17.86 -23.10 1.21
N LEU A 420 -17.07 -22.14 0.73
CA LEU A 420 -17.06 -21.75 -0.68
C LEU A 420 -16.56 -22.85 -1.62
N LEU A 421 -15.70 -23.76 -1.16
CA LEU A 421 -15.19 -24.88 -1.98
C LEU A 421 -16.07 -26.14 -1.93
N ILE A 422 -16.92 -26.28 -0.91
CA ILE A 422 -17.78 -27.46 -0.73
C ILE A 422 -19.15 -27.26 -1.37
N ASN A 423 -19.72 -26.06 -1.24
CA ASN A 423 -20.95 -25.68 -1.92
C ASN A 423 -20.68 -25.36 -3.39
#